data_AF-A0A833LTL1-F1
#
_entry.id   AF-A0A833LTL1-F1
#
_cell.length_a   1.000
_cell.length_b   1.000
_cell.length_c   1.000
_cell.angle_alpha   90.00
_cell.angle_beta   90.00
_cell.angle_gamma   90.00
#
_symmetry.space_group_name_H-M   'P 1'
#
loop_
_entity.id
_entity.type
_entity.pdbx_description
1 polymer ?
#
loop_
_entity_poly.entity_id
_entity_poly.type
_entity_poly.pdbx_seq_one_letter_code
_entity_poly.pdbx_strand_id
1 'polypeptide(L)'
;VDINWLSMESTSTPGIHVLGDAIFPAPTMPKSGHMANQHGKLAAAAILNMLSGQEPNPEPVVMNTCYSFVDSKNVIHVSSVHQYDAATKTVQPVKGAGGVSAARNELEGKVALGWAQNIWADMLA
;
A
#
# COMPACT_ATOMS: atom_id res chain seq x y z
N VAL A 1 -7.71 9.23 9.81
CA VAL A 1 -9.10 8.73 9.81
C VAL A 1 -9.08 7.24 10.08
N ASP A 2 -9.93 6.78 11.00
CA ASP A 2 -10.14 5.35 11.24
C ASP A 2 -11.01 4.74 10.14
N ILE A 3 -10.59 3.57 9.65
CA ILE A 3 -11.23 2.89 8.53
C ILE A 3 -11.41 1.40 8.81
N ASN A 4 -12.32 0.75 8.09
CA ASN A 4 -12.39 -0.71 7.99
C ASN A 4 -11.34 -1.21 6.99
N TRP A 5 -10.37 -2.00 7.46
CA TRP A 5 -9.26 -2.48 6.63
C TRP A 5 -9.64 -3.50 5.54
N LEU A 6 -10.89 -3.98 5.52
CA LEU A 6 -11.42 -4.81 4.43
C LEU A 6 -12.02 -4.01 3.28
N SER A 7 -12.40 -2.74 3.52
CA SER A 7 -13.11 -1.93 2.53
C SER A 7 -12.58 -0.51 2.34
N MET A 8 -11.68 -0.05 3.20
CA MET A 8 -11.27 1.36 3.36
C MET A 8 -12.42 2.30 3.75
N GLU A 9 -13.58 1.79 4.15
CA GLU A 9 -14.72 2.62 4.57
C GLU A 9 -14.43 3.29 5.91
N SER A 10 -14.80 4.57 6.03
CA SER A 10 -14.72 5.33 7.28
C SER A 10 -15.58 4.69 8.36
N THR A 11 -15.02 4.50 9.55
CA THR A 11 -15.79 3.96 10.69
C THR A 11 -16.81 4.95 11.26
N SER A 12 -16.71 6.24 10.91
CA SER A 12 -17.58 7.29 11.41
C SER A 12 -18.63 7.77 10.40
N THR A 13 -18.53 7.41 9.13
CA THR A 13 -19.45 7.89 8.08
C THR A 13 -19.66 6.82 7.01
N PRO A 14 -20.80 6.10 7.05
CA PRO A 14 -21.10 5.05 6.08
C PRO A 14 -21.08 5.53 4.62
N GLY A 15 -20.61 4.68 3.72
CA GLY A 15 -20.50 4.94 2.29
C GLY A 15 -19.33 5.84 1.87
N ILE A 16 -18.54 6.36 2.83
CA ILE A 16 -17.35 7.17 2.55
C ILE A 16 -16.10 6.33 2.74
N HIS A 17 -15.28 6.22 1.70
CA HIS A 17 -14.02 5.50 1.73
C HIS A 17 -12.84 6.48 1.82
N VAL A 18 -11.92 6.23 2.75
CA VAL A 18 -10.75 7.09 2.98
C VAL A 18 -9.49 6.26 2.81
N LEU A 19 -8.54 6.80 2.05
CA LEU A 19 -7.39 6.05 1.55
C LEU A 19 -6.12 6.93 1.53
N GLY A 20 -4.99 6.30 1.26
CA GLY A 20 -3.68 6.96 1.23
C GLY A 20 -3.32 7.66 2.55
N ASP A 21 -2.74 8.86 2.46
CA ASP A 21 -2.13 9.56 3.59
C ASP A 21 -3.13 10.05 4.65
N ALA A 22 -4.44 10.07 4.35
CA ALA A 22 -5.47 10.56 5.26
C ALA A 22 -5.85 9.57 6.38
N ILE A 23 -5.54 8.29 6.21
CA ILE A 23 -5.88 7.25 7.20
C ILE A 23 -4.85 7.20 8.33
N PHE A 24 -5.21 6.62 9.47
CA PHE A 24 -4.20 6.22 10.45
C PHE A 24 -3.44 4.98 9.92
N PRO A 25 -2.10 5.02 9.85
CA PRO A 25 -1.34 3.93 9.27
C PRO A 25 -1.40 2.68 10.14
N ALA A 26 -1.39 1.51 9.50
CA ALA A 26 -1.15 0.25 10.19
C ALA A 26 0.29 0.18 10.75
N PRO A 27 0.59 -0.77 11.65
CA PRO A 27 1.95 -0.93 12.16
C PRO A 27 2.98 -1.02 11.04
N THR A 28 4.04 -0.20 11.11
CA THR A 28 5.14 -0.11 10.13
C THR A 28 4.75 0.28 8.69
N MET A 29 3.48 0.64 8.45
CA MET A 29 3.01 1.10 7.15
C MET A 29 3.43 2.55 6.89
N PRO A 30 4.16 2.84 5.79
CA PRO A 30 4.49 4.21 5.42
C PRO A 30 3.31 4.91 4.74
N LYS A 31 3.30 6.23 4.85
CA LYS A 31 2.50 7.13 4.01
C LYS A 31 3.27 7.39 2.72
N SER A 32 2.94 6.64 1.67
CA SER A 32 3.67 6.64 0.40
C SER A 32 2.74 6.52 -0.80
N GLY A 33 3.23 6.93 -1.98
CA GLY A 33 2.49 6.74 -3.23
C GLY A 33 2.20 5.28 -3.55
N HIS A 34 3.13 4.36 -3.25
CA HIS A 34 2.90 2.92 -3.46
C HIS A 34 1.79 2.41 -2.55
N MET A 35 1.80 2.78 -1.26
CA MET A 35 0.76 2.34 -0.33
C MET A 35 -0.61 2.96 -0.67
N ALA A 36 -0.64 4.24 -1.07
CA ALA A 36 -1.86 4.90 -1.53
C ALA A 36 -2.46 4.21 -2.76
N ASN A 37 -1.64 3.77 -3.72
CA ASN A 37 -2.09 2.97 -4.86
C ASN A 37 -2.72 1.64 -4.42
N GLN A 38 -2.10 0.92 -3.48
CA GLN A 38 -2.64 -0.33 -2.94
C GLN A 38 -3.98 -0.11 -2.22
N HIS A 39 -4.09 0.95 -1.41
CA HIS A 39 -5.35 1.34 -0.78
C HIS A 39 -6.45 1.61 -1.82
N GLY A 40 -6.11 2.28 -2.93
CA GLY A 40 -7.03 2.50 -4.04
C GLY A 40 -7.58 1.21 -4.64
N LYS A 41 -6.70 0.24 -4.91
CA LYS A 41 -7.07 -1.08 -5.44
C LYS A 41 -7.96 -1.87 -4.46
N LEU A 42 -7.61 -1.87 -3.17
CA LEU A 42 -8.40 -2.52 -2.12
C LEU A 42 -9.81 -1.90 -2.03
N ALA A 43 -9.88 -0.57 -1.93
CA ALA A 43 -11.16 0.15 -1.86
C ALA A 43 -12.03 -0.13 -3.08
N ALA A 44 -11.46 -0.06 -4.29
CA ALA A 44 -12.20 -0.30 -5.53
C ALA A 44 -12.79 -1.72 -5.56
N ALA A 45 -11.98 -2.74 -5.24
CA ALA A 45 -12.47 -4.12 -5.19
C ALA A 45 -13.58 -4.32 -4.16
N ALA A 46 -13.43 -3.76 -2.96
CA ALA A 46 -14.43 -3.86 -1.91
C ALA A 46 -15.74 -3.15 -2.27
N ILE A 47 -15.66 -1.94 -2.84
CA ILE A 47 -16.83 -1.17 -3.29
C ILE A 47 -17.59 -1.97 -4.35
N LEU A 48 -16.90 -2.53 -5.35
CA LEU A 48 -17.54 -3.34 -6.39
C LEU A 48 -18.25 -4.57 -5.81
N ASN A 49 -17.60 -5.29 -4.88
CA ASN A 49 -18.22 -6.42 -4.21
C ASN A 49 -19.49 -6.01 -3.45
N MET A 50 -19.41 -4.98 -2.61
CA MET A 50 -20.54 -4.52 -1.79
C MET A 50 -21.71 -4.03 -2.66
N LEU A 51 -21.44 -3.32 -3.75
CA LEU A 51 -22.48 -2.89 -4.71
C LEU A 51 -23.16 -4.08 -5.40
N SER A 52 -22.46 -5.22 -5.52
CA SER A 52 -23.03 -6.47 -6.04
C SER A 52 -23.68 -7.35 -4.97
N GLY A 53 -23.77 -6.89 -3.72
CA GLY A 53 -24.27 -7.68 -2.59
C GLY A 53 -23.34 -8.80 -2.14
N GLN A 54 -22.05 -8.70 -2.49
CA GLN A 54 -21.00 -9.64 -2.07
C GLN A 54 -20.17 -9.03 -0.94
N GLU A 55 -19.57 -9.90 -0.12
CA GLU A 55 -18.63 -9.48 0.91
C GLU A 55 -17.29 -9.00 0.30
N PRO A 56 -16.61 -8.02 0.94
CA PRO A 56 -15.22 -7.69 0.59
C PRO A 56 -14.30 -8.92 0.72
N ASN A 57 -13.14 -8.88 0.06
CA ASN A 57 -12.11 -9.90 0.23
C ASN A 57 -11.76 -10.03 1.74
N PRO A 58 -11.86 -11.21 2.36
CA PRO A 58 -11.58 -11.39 3.78
C PRO A 58 -10.08 -11.35 4.11
N GLU A 59 -9.19 -11.46 3.11
CA GLU A 59 -7.75 -11.58 3.28
C GLU A 59 -6.96 -10.58 2.40
N PRO A 60 -7.24 -9.26 2.47
CA PRO A 60 -6.53 -8.31 1.63
C PRO A 60 -5.04 -8.23 2.02
N VAL A 61 -4.23 -8.01 0.99
CA VAL A 61 -2.79 -7.83 1.11
C VAL A 61 -2.43 -6.50 0.47
N VAL A 62 -1.63 -5.70 1.18
CA VAL A 62 -1.08 -4.45 0.66
C VAL A 62 0.43 -4.45 0.82
N MET A 63 1.12 -3.82 -0.11
CA MET A 63 2.57 -3.78 -0.12
C MET A 63 3.09 -2.38 -0.43
N ASN A 64 4.32 -2.12 -0.03
CA ASN A 64 4.98 -0.87 -0.29
C ASN A 64 6.41 -1.13 -0.71
N THR A 65 6.88 -0.26 -1.60
CA THR A 65 8.29 0.00 -1.85
C THR A 65 8.46 1.50 -2.03
N CYS A 66 9.38 2.10 -1.29
CA CYS A 66 9.83 3.48 -1.49
C CYS A 66 11.30 3.45 -1.92
N TYR A 67 11.60 4.05 -3.06
CA TYR A 67 12.98 4.27 -3.52
C TYR A 67 13.47 5.66 -3.13
N SER A 68 14.76 5.78 -2.83
CA SER A 68 15.42 7.04 -2.50
C SER A 68 16.74 7.15 -3.24
N PHE A 69 16.84 8.14 -4.13
CA PHE A 69 18.10 8.51 -4.78
C PHE A 69 19.00 9.23 -3.78
N VAL A 70 20.15 8.64 -3.47
CA VAL A 70 21.16 9.21 -2.56
C VAL A 70 22.08 10.17 -3.33
N ASP A 71 22.27 9.91 -4.61
CA ASP A 71 22.87 10.80 -5.60
C ASP A 71 22.21 10.55 -6.98
N SER A 72 22.77 11.11 -8.06
CA SER A 72 22.23 10.98 -9.41
C SER A 72 22.13 9.54 -9.95
N LYS A 73 22.78 8.55 -9.32
CA LYS A 73 22.86 7.17 -9.79
C LYS A 73 22.59 6.15 -8.69
N ASN A 74 23.06 6.37 -7.48
CA ASN A 74 22.96 5.41 -6.38
C ASN A 74 21.63 5.54 -5.63
N VAL A 75 20.94 4.42 -5.48
CA VAL A 75 19.61 4.34 -4.87
C VAL A 75 19.60 3.29 -3.76
N ILE A 76 18.73 3.52 -2.78
CA ILE A 76 18.30 2.54 -1.77
C ILE A 76 16.77 2.43 -1.80
N HIS A 77 16.24 1.33 -1.27
CA HIS A 77 14.81 1.17 -1.05
C HIS A 77 14.48 0.71 0.36
N VAL A 78 13.22 0.90 0.71
CA VAL A 78 12.54 0.21 1.83
C VAL A 78 11.27 -0.43 1.29
N SER A 79 11.06 -1.70 1.60
CA SER A 79 9.92 -2.51 1.18
C SER A 79 9.24 -3.20 2.36
N SER A 80 7.95 -3.47 2.21
CA SER A 80 7.14 -4.14 3.23
C SER A 80 5.91 -4.79 2.60
N VAL A 81 5.47 -5.93 3.14
CA VAL A 81 4.20 -6.59 2.81
C VAL A 81 3.36 -6.67 4.06
N HIS A 82 2.08 -6.32 3.97
CA HIS A 82 1.14 -6.36 5.08
C HIS A 82 -0.06 -7.23 4.73
N GLN A 83 -0.37 -8.17 5.61
CA GLN A 83 -1.49 -9.11 5.48
C GLN A 83 -2.56 -8.73 6.50
N TYR A 84 -3.82 -8.72 6.09
CA TYR A 84 -4.93 -8.55 7.03
C TYR A 84 -4.96 -9.64 8.10
N ASP A 85 -5.16 -9.23 9.34
CA ASP A 85 -5.35 -10.10 10.49
C ASP A 85 -6.74 -9.85 11.09
N ALA A 86 -7.59 -10.89 11.05
CA ALA A 86 -8.95 -10.83 11.56
C ALA A 86 -9.01 -10.62 13.09
N ALA A 87 -7.98 -11.02 13.84
CA ALA A 87 -7.94 -10.85 15.29
C ALA A 87 -7.75 -9.37 15.67
N THR A 88 -6.87 -8.67 14.96
CA THR A 88 -6.61 -7.24 15.18
C THR A 88 -7.45 -6.31 14.30
N LYS A 89 -8.17 -6.86 13.30
CA LYS A 89 -8.97 -6.12 12.30
C LYS A 89 -8.17 -5.05 11.57
N THR A 90 -6.89 -5.30 11.34
CA THR A 90 -5.98 -4.41 10.63
C THR A 90 -4.96 -5.23 9.85
N VAL A 91 -4.19 -4.59 8.98
CA VAL A 91 -3.10 -5.25 8.26
C VAL A 91 -1.82 -5.24 9.12
N GLN A 92 -1.15 -6.39 9.19
CA GLN A 92 0.07 -6.57 9.98
C GLN A 92 1.26 -6.87 9.05
N PRO A 93 2.47 -6.40 9.37
CA PRO A 93 3.65 -6.72 8.59
C PRO A 93 3.90 -8.23 8.57
N VAL A 94 4.09 -8.78 7.37
CA VAL A 94 4.41 -10.20 7.18
C VAL A 94 5.85 -10.46 7.64
N LYS A 95 6.02 -11.33 8.63
CA LYS A 95 7.34 -11.65 9.21
C LYS A 95 8.31 -12.13 8.13
N GLY A 96 9.46 -11.46 8.03
CA GLY A 96 10.52 -11.81 7.08
C GLY A 96 10.30 -11.29 5.65
N ALA A 97 9.19 -10.61 5.37
CA ALA A 97 8.95 -9.95 4.09
C ALA A 97 9.47 -8.51 4.10
N GLY A 98 9.90 -8.02 2.93
CA GLY A 98 10.39 -6.65 2.77
C GLY A 98 11.83 -6.45 3.27
N GLY A 99 12.11 -5.27 3.82
CA GLY A 99 13.43 -4.88 4.30
C GLY A 99 13.95 -3.60 3.65
N VAL A 100 15.21 -3.29 3.91
CA VAL A 100 15.92 -2.15 3.33
C VAL A 100 17.14 -2.63 2.55
N SER A 101 17.59 -1.85 1.57
CA SER A 101 18.87 -2.11 0.89
C SER A 101 20.03 -2.19 1.88
N ALA A 102 20.93 -3.16 1.70
CA ALA A 102 22.16 -3.26 2.49
C ALA A 102 23.15 -2.14 2.17
N ALA A 103 23.14 -1.63 0.94
CA ALA A 103 23.97 -0.51 0.49
C ALA A 103 23.33 0.20 -0.72
N ARG A 104 23.64 1.48 -0.89
CA ARG A 104 23.28 2.24 -2.08
C ARG A 104 23.98 1.68 -3.32
N ASN A 105 23.27 1.56 -4.43
CA ASN A 105 23.83 1.01 -5.66
C ASN A 105 23.13 1.54 -6.91
N GLU A 106 23.81 1.47 -8.06
CA GLU A 106 23.27 1.97 -9.34
C GLU A 106 22.20 1.05 -9.95
N LEU A 107 22.19 -0.25 -9.60
CA LEU A 107 21.20 -1.19 -10.13
C LEU A 107 19.79 -0.81 -9.66
N GLU A 108 19.65 -0.48 -8.38
CA GLU A 108 18.40 0.04 -7.84
C GLU A 108 17.97 1.36 -8.48
N GLY A 109 18.90 2.17 -9.02
CA GLY A 109 18.55 3.36 -9.79
C GLY A 109 17.74 3.06 -11.04
N LYS A 110 18.12 1.99 -11.77
CA LYS A 110 17.34 1.53 -12.93
C LYS A 110 15.98 0.98 -12.52
N VAL A 111 15.93 0.22 -11.42
CA VAL A 111 14.68 -0.34 -10.90
C VAL A 111 13.74 0.76 -10.41
N ALA A 112 14.24 1.78 -9.72
CA ALA A 112 13.45 2.89 -9.22
C ALA A 112 12.81 3.72 -10.34
N LEU A 113 13.52 3.98 -11.43
CA LEU A 113 12.97 4.65 -12.61
C LEU A 113 11.89 3.80 -13.28
N GLY A 114 12.12 2.50 -13.42
CA GLY A 114 11.12 1.56 -13.94
C GLY A 114 9.88 1.50 -13.05
N TRP A 115 10.06 1.46 -11.72
CA TRP A 115 8.97 1.53 -10.75
C TRP A 115 8.16 2.82 -10.91
N ALA A 116 8.81 3.98 -11.03
CA ALA A 116 8.14 5.27 -11.17
C ALA A 116 7.28 5.31 -12.43
N GLN A 117 7.82 4.90 -13.58
CA GLN A 117 7.08 4.83 -14.84
C GLN A 117 5.89 3.88 -14.74
N ASN A 118 6.08 2.70 -14.17
CA ASN A 118 5.04 1.69 -14.06
C ASN A 118 3.93 2.09 -13.10
N ILE A 119 4.25 2.68 -11.95
CA ILE A 119 3.22 3.09 -10.99
C ILE A 119 2.42 4.29 -11.52
N TRP A 120 3.04 5.20 -12.27
CA TRP A 120 2.30 6.27 -12.95
C TRP A 120 1.38 5.72 -14.03
N ALA A 121 1.86 4.78 -14.85
CA ALA A 121 1.02 4.13 -15.86
C ALA A 121 -0.16 3.37 -15.23
N ASP A 122 0.06 2.65 -14.14
CA ASP A 122 -0.99 1.93 -13.41
C ASP A 122 -2.07 2.87 -12.82
N MET A 123 -1.69 4.08 -12.41
CA MET A 123 -2.62 5.03 -11.77
C MET A 123 -3.29 6.02 -12.73
N LEU A 124 -2.59 6.43 -13.80
CA LEU A 124 -2.93 7.65 -14.55
C LEU A 124 -3.14 7.41 -16.06
N ALA A 125 -2.91 6.21 -16.58
CA ALA A 125 -3.05 5.91 -18.01
C ALA A 125 -4.47 5.48 -18.41
#